data_AF-X0BAM3-F1
#
_entry.id   AF-X0BAM3-F1
#
_cell.length_a   1.000
_cell.length_b   1.000
_cell.length_c   1.000
_cell.angle_alpha   90.00
_cell.angle_beta   90.00
_cell.angle_gamma   90.00
#
_symmetry.space_group_name_H-M   'P 1'
#
loop_
_entity.id
_entity.type
_entity.pdbx_description
1 polymer ?
#
loop_
_entity_poly.entity_id
_entity_poly.type
_entity_poly.pdbx_seq_one_letter_code
_entity_poly.pdbx_strand_id
1 'polypeptide(L)'
;MTRRSNAISGYGKSLLQPYLRQKKQLWVPRDPLFAMYKIMFPNEVELRKRMFRRKKGQFLVPGPNYQWCIDGHDKLKAYGFEIYAAIDAYSRNIIWFYVGHTATTALSVLKQYLAACDAYGFRPWYLQADRGSETPLIAAAHWNFVLATDGRVEWHGQVFQQGKRLKDSYKAAPSTKNVKIESWWERMLHVSSRQWVDYFGELARDGDFDSDMLEDQIAIYAVFEDVLRQELFDFVEAWNLHRIRLQKNRPHVIHGQPWMNYHYPDPDKACNWGIPIDRSVLGEMERPLADIDISTCLEPETKNWCRQVLLEMGYDQVVLGTRQEPDKLRPFKRFYLGLRDRIIQHIESGQQPVLAYRKAPTGGVAEYQALLERANQARGEELGDGEPAEQPLVELGFEDEEGNDIEEISDDGEDSDSSNGEPE
;
A
#
# COMPACT_ATOMS: atom_id res chain seq x y z
N MET A 1 -10.60 -13.99 26.89
CA MET A 1 -9.37 -14.07 26.06
C MET A 1 -9.79 -14.39 24.64
N THR A 2 -9.97 -13.36 23.83
CA THR A 2 -10.66 -13.39 22.53
C THR A 2 -9.70 -13.11 21.37
N ARG A 3 -9.98 -13.73 20.21
CA ARG A 3 -9.19 -13.93 18.98
C ARG A 3 -8.43 -15.26 18.95
N ARG A 4 -9.00 -16.25 18.26
CA ARG A 4 -8.23 -17.32 17.60
C ARG A 4 -8.29 -17.11 16.09
N SER A 5 -7.66 -16.02 15.68
CA SER A 5 -6.87 -16.02 14.46
C SER A 5 -5.44 -16.35 14.86
N ASN A 6 -4.77 -17.20 14.09
CA ASN A 6 -3.37 -17.51 14.32
C ASN A 6 -2.44 -16.37 13.90
N ALA A 7 -2.94 -15.17 13.51
CA ALA A 7 -2.11 -14.03 13.12
C ALA A 7 -1.03 -13.69 14.15
N ILE A 8 -1.33 -13.83 15.45
CA ILE A 8 -0.38 -13.56 16.54
C ILE A 8 0.75 -14.61 16.57
N SER A 9 0.51 -15.82 16.06
CA SER A 9 1.52 -16.89 16.02
C SER A 9 2.71 -16.51 15.15
N GLY A 10 2.58 -15.63 14.16
CA GLY A 10 3.74 -15.14 13.38
C GLY A 10 4.56 -14.06 14.11
N TYR A 11 4.04 -13.46 15.18
CA TYR A 11 4.62 -12.24 15.77
C TYR A 11 5.93 -12.54 16.50
N GLY A 12 6.97 -11.79 16.17
CA GLY A 12 8.23 -11.79 16.93
C GLY A 12 8.15 -11.01 18.24
N LYS A 13 9.19 -11.17 19.10
CA LYS A 13 9.33 -10.47 20.40
C LYS A 13 9.04 -8.96 20.33
N SER A 14 9.38 -8.30 19.22
CA SER A 14 9.20 -6.86 19.03
C SER A 14 7.80 -6.44 18.55
N LEU A 15 7.02 -7.34 17.97
CA LEU A 15 5.66 -7.07 17.45
C LEU A 15 4.58 -7.55 18.43
N LEU A 16 4.82 -8.67 19.12
CA LEU A 16 3.86 -9.29 20.04
C LEU A 16 3.51 -8.39 21.23
N GLN A 17 4.50 -7.73 21.82
CA GLN A 17 4.29 -6.86 22.98
C GLN A 17 3.48 -5.60 22.62
N PRO A 18 3.80 -4.83 21.55
CA PRO A 18 2.95 -3.74 21.08
C PRO A 18 1.50 -4.16 20.81
N TYR A 19 1.31 -5.28 20.11
CA TYR A 19 -0.02 -5.81 19.80
C TYR A 19 -0.85 -6.08 21.06
N LEU A 20 -0.29 -6.79 22.05
CA LEU A 20 -1.00 -7.09 23.29
C LEU A 20 -1.31 -5.83 24.10
N ARG A 21 -0.40 -4.86 24.12
CA ARG A 21 -0.63 -3.59 24.82
C ARG A 21 -1.77 -2.79 24.19
N GLN A 22 -1.79 -2.65 22.87
CA GLN A 22 -2.77 -1.78 22.23
C GLN A 22 -4.10 -2.47 21.98
N LYS A 23 -4.09 -3.65 21.35
CA LYS A 23 -5.30 -4.33 20.91
C LYS A 23 -5.96 -5.14 22.01
N LYS A 24 -5.20 -5.53 23.04
CA LYS A 24 -5.72 -6.31 24.17
C LYS A 24 -5.69 -5.55 25.50
N GLN A 25 -5.11 -4.34 25.52
CA GLN A 25 -4.94 -3.55 26.75
C GLN A 25 -4.19 -4.34 27.86
N LEU A 26 -3.35 -5.30 27.48
CA LEU A 26 -2.61 -6.16 28.40
C LEU A 26 -1.17 -5.68 28.55
N TRP A 27 -0.80 -5.32 29.78
CA TRP A 27 0.53 -4.84 30.13
C TRP A 27 1.42 -5.99 30.59
N VAL A 28 1.95 -6.75 29.62
CA VAL A 28 2.82 -7.91 29.90
C VAL A 28 4.31 -7.56 29.71
N PRO A 29 5.19 -7.88 30.67
CA PRO A 29 6.63 -7.77 30.50
C PRO A 29 7.13 -8.62 29.32
N ARG A 30 8.07 -8.06 28.55
CA ARG A 30 8.50 -8.62 27.27
C ARG A 30 9.12 -10.01 27.37
N ASP A 31 9.93 -10.25 28.41
CA ASP A 31 10.72 -11.48 28.53
C ASP A 31 9.88 -12.69 28.96
N PRO A 32 9.04 -12.60 30.00
CA PRO A 32 8.07 -13.65 30.33
C PRO A 32 7.11 -13.96 29.18
N LEU A 33 6.58 -12.92 28.52
CA LEU A 33 5.70 -13.08 27.36
C LEU A 33 6.36 -13.91 26.26
N PHE A 34 7.63 -13.59 25.94
CA PHE A 34 8.34 -14.28 24.88
C PHE A 34 8.80 -15.68 25.29
N ALA A 35 9.09 -15.92 26.57
CA ALA A 35 9.37 -17.26 27.09
C ALA A 35 8.15 -18.18 26.88
N MET A 36 6.96 -17.71 27.24
CA MET A 36 5.71 -18.43 27.02
C MET A 36 5.44 -18.67 25.53
N TYR A 37 5.59 -17.63 24.71
CA TYR A 37 5.37 -17.71 23.27
C TYR A 37 6.27 -18.76 22.60
N LYS A 38 7.55 -18.88 23.01
CA LYS A 38 8.46 -19.91 22.45
C LYS A 38 7.99 -21.34 22.74
N ILE A 39 7.39 -21.56 23.91
CA ILE A 39 6.83 -22.85 24.30
C ILE A 39 5.59 -23.15 23.47
N MET A 40 4.75 -22.15 23.23
CA MET A 40 3.50 -22.31 22.50
C MET A 40 3.68 -22.44 20.97
N PHE A 41 4.66 -21.74 20.38
CA PHE A 41 4.86 -21.65 18.94
C PHE A 41 6.33 -21.92 18.52
N PRO A 42 6.89 -23.11 18.80
CA PRO A 42 8.30 -23.41 18.53
C PRO A 42 8.64 -23.38 17.04
N ASN A 43 7.74 -23.84 16.17
CA ASN A 43 7.93 -23.88 14.72
C ASN A 43 8.04 -22.47 14.12
N GLU A 44 7.21 -21.53 14.58
CA GLU A 44 7.21 -20.13 14.14
C GLU A 44 8.51 -19.39 14.50
N VAL A 45 9.12 -19.78 15.63
CA VAL A 45 10.41 -19.24 16.05
C VAL A 45 11.53 -19.74 15.13
N GLU A 46 11.50 -21.00 14.73
CA GLU A 46 12.53 -21.61 13.89
C GLU A 46 12.47 -21.09 12.45
N LEU A 47 11.26 -20.95 11.88
CA LEU A 47 11.03 -20.31 10.59
C LEU A 47 11.64 -18.90 10.54
N ARG A 48 11.47 -18.10 11.60
CA ARG A 48 12.05 -16.75 11.67
C ARG A 48 13.58 -16.71 11.73
N LYS A 49 14.24 -17.67 12.38
CA LYS A 49 15.72 -17.69 12.46
C LYS A 49 16.37 -17.85 11.09
N ARG A 50 15.75 -18.64 10.20
CA ARG A 50 16.27 -18.92 8.85
C ARG A 50 16.31 -17.66 7.96
N MET A 51 15.44 -16.68 8.22
CA MET A 51 15.28 -15.48 7.37
C MET A 51 16.26 -14.35 7.64
N PHE A 52 16.88 -14.27 8.82
CA PHE A 52 17.79 -13.16 9.16
C PHE A 52 19.17 -13.21 8.46
N ARG A 53 19.38 -14.12 7.51
CA ARG A 53 20.68 -14.39 6.87
C ARG A 53 20.96 -13.63 5.56
N ARG A 54 20.20 -12.58 5.21
CA ARG A 54 20.46 -11.77 3.99
C ARG A 54 21.33 -10.53 4.26
N LYS A 55 22.38 -10.33 3.46
CA LYS A 55 23.16 -9.08 3.41
C LYS A 55 22.31 -8.01 2.73
N LYS A 56 22.18 -6.83 3.35
CA LYS A 56 21.42 -5.68 2.82
C LYS A 56 22.41 -4.56 2.46
N GLY A 57 22.22 -3.96 1.28
CA GLY A 57 22.98 -2.78 0.84
C GLY A 57 22.65 -1.52 1.65
N GLN A 58 23.39 -0.44 1.39
CA GLN A 58 23.20 0.86 2.04
C GLN A 58 22.05 1.62 1.35
N PHE A 59 21.05 2.07 2.12
CA PHE A 59 19.95 2.91 1.62
C PHE A 59 19.89 4.16 2.50
N LEU A 60 20.38 5.29 1.97
CA LEU A 60 20.48 6.56 2.69
C LEU A 60 19.31 7.47 2.33
N VAL A 61 18.60 7.98 3.35
CA VAL A 61 17.48 8.90 3.21
C VAL A 61 17.66 9.99 4.27
N PRO A 62 17.57 11.28 3.93
CA PRO A 62 17.91 12.38 4.85
C PRO A 62 16.86 12.61 5.96
N GLY A 63 15.67 12.06 5.84
CA GLY A 63 14.63 12.18 6.86
C GLY A 63 13.26 11.74 6.39
N PRO A 64 12.22 11.82 7.26
CA PRO A 64 10.87 11.45 6.88
C PRO A 64 10.33 12.32 5.75
N ASN A 65 9.40 11.77 4.99
CA ASN A 65 8.76 12.38 3.81
C ASN A 65 9.70 12.70 2.65
N TYR A 66 11.00 12.38 2.75
CA TYR A 66 11.89 12.53 1.61
C TYR A 66 11.52 11.56 0.48
N GLN A 67 11.11 10.35 0.85
CA GLN A 67 10.68 9.36 -0.13
C GLN A 67 9.62 8.44 0.45
N TRP A 68 8.44 8.45 -0.17
CA TRP A 68 7.44 7.41 0.01
C TRP A 68 7.58 6.37 -1.09
N CYS A 69 7.68 5.12 -0.68
CA CYS A 69 7.75 3.97 -1.57
C CYS A 69 6.38 3.30 -1.58
N ILE A 70 5.77 3.14 -2.74
CA ILE A 70 4.44 2.56 -2.92
C ILE A 70 4.52 1.29 -3.75
N ASP A 71 3.62 0.35 -3.49
CA ASP A 71 3.59 -0.94 -4.16
C ASP A 71 2.31 -1.73 -3.84
N GLY A 72 1.97 -2.67 -4.72
CA GLY A 72 0.89 -3.65 -4.54
C GLY A 72 1.41 -5.00 -4.04
N HIS A 73 0.55 -5.81 -3.42
CA HIS A 73 0.90 -7.16 -2.98
C HIS A 73 -0.10 -8.21 -3.45
N ASP A 74 0.36 -9.09 -4.34
CA ASP A 74 -0.52 -9.99 -5.11
C ASP A 74 -0.79 -11.36 -4.44
N LYS A 75 -0.25 -11.63 -3.24
CA LYS A 75 -0.33 -12.99 -2.64
C LYS A 75 -1.75 -13.48 -2.33
N LEU A 76 -2.71 -12.56 -2.18
CA LEU A 76 -4.12 -12.91 -1.96
C LEU A 76 -5.01 -12.57 -3.17
N LYS A 77 -4.43 -12.05 -4.26
CA LYS A 77 -5.16 -11.58 -5.45
C LYS A 77 -5.98 -12.69 -6.11
N ALA A 78 -5.44 -13.92 -6.13
CA ALA A 78 -6.15 -15.09 -6.64
C ALA A 78 -7.46 -15.42 -5.89
N TYR A 79 -7.65 -14.84 -4.70
CA TYR A 79 -8.85 -15.01 -3.87
C TYR A 79 -9.68 -13.72 -3.77
N GLY A 80 -9.43 -12.76 -4.66
CA GLY A 80 -10.11 -11.46 -4.72
C GLY A 80 -9.46 -10.35 -3.87
N PHE A 81 -8.67 -10.68 -2.85
CA PHE A 81 -8.08 -9.67 -1.98
C PHE A 81 -6.77 -9.10 -2.54
N GLU A 82 -6.85 -7.86 -3.01
CA GLU A 82 -5.71 -7.06 -3.43
C GLU A 82 -5.30 -6.09 -2.32
N ILE A 83 -4.00 -5.87 -2.17
CA ILE A 83 -3.42 -5.05 -1.11
C ILE A 83 -2.51 -4.00 -1.75
N TYR A 84 -2.57 -2.76 -1.27
CA TYR A 84 -1.66 -1.67 -1.65
C TYR A 84 -1.14 -0.96 -0.41
N ALA A 85 0.08 -0.43 -0.45
CA ALA A 85 0.60 0.35 0.66
C ALA A 85 1.59 1.41 0.23
N ALA A 86 1.83 2.35 1.15
CA ALA A 86 2.96 3.25 1.09
C ALA A 86 3.78 3.19 2.39
N ILE A 87 5.10 3.16 2.24
CA ILE A 87 6.04 3.21 3.35
C ILE A 87 6.98 4.40 3.19
N ASP A 88 7.19 5.14 4.28
CA ASP A 88 8.25 6.14 4.34
C ASP A 88 9.62 5.46 4.45
N ALA A 89 10.50 5.77 3.51
CA ALA A 89 11.76 5.04 3.34
C ALA A 89 12.77 5.29 4.49
N TYR A 90 12.67 6.43 5.17
CA TYR A 90 13.52 6.79 6.30
C TYR A 90 13.08 6.07 7.58
N SER A 91 11.86 6.37 8.03
CA SER A 91 11.29 5.93 9.30
C SER A 91 10.83 4.48 9.28
N ARG A 92 10.47 3.97 8.10
CA ARG A 92 9.72 2.71 7.87
C ARG A 92 8.28 2.74 8.38
N ASN A 93 7.73 3.93 8.60
CA ASN A 93 6.32 4.10 8.94
C ASN A 93 5.46 3.81 7.72
N ILE A 94 4.40 3.01 7.90
CA ILE A 94 3.38 2.81 6.86
C ILE A 94 2.49 4.05 6.85
N ILE A 95 2.46 4.75 5.72
CA ILE A 95 1.75 6.01 5.51
C ILE A 95 0.28 5.75 5.25
N TRP A 96 -0.02 4.85 4.31
CA TRP A 96 -1.35 4.30 4.09
C TRP A 96 -1.26 2.82 3.76
N PHE A 97 -2.39 2.13 3.97
CA PHE A 97 -2.54 0.71 3.73
C PHE A 97 -3.96 0.43 3.26
N TYR A 98 -4.10 -0.28 2.15
CA TYR A 98 -5.36 -0.59 1.50
C TYR A 98 -5.51 -2.11 1.35
N VAL A 99 -6.72 -2.60 1.59
CA VAL A 99 -7.13 -3.99 1.33
C VAL A 99 -8.50 -3.95 0.69
N GLY A 100 -8.65 -4.52 -0.49
CA GLY A 100 -9.93 -4.56 -1.21
C GLY A 100 -9.76 -5.33 -2.50
N HIS A 101 -10.41 -4.89 -3.58
CA HIS A 101 -10.40 -5.58 -4.86
C HIS A 101 -10.01 -4.67 -6.04
N THR A 102 -9.52 -3.47 -5.72
CA THR A 102 -9.25 -2.40 -6.69
C THR A 102 -7.81 -1.90 -6.63
N ALA A 103 -6.94 -2.53 -5.84
CA ALA A 103 -5.57 -2.08 -5.62
C ALA A 103 -4.71 -2.07 -6.88
N THR A 104 -5.16 -2.75 -7.94
CA THR A 104 -4.47 -2.80 -9.23
C THR A 104 -5.01 -1.82 -10.27
N THR A 105 -5.98 -0.98 -9.91
CA THR A 105 -6.54 0.03 -10.82
C THR A 105 -5.95 1.40 -10.59
N ALA A 106 -5.67 2.12 -11.68
CA ALA A 106 -5.02 3.43 -11.61
C ALA A 106 -5.88 4.46 -10.86
N LEU A 107 -7.20 4.39 -11.02
CA LEU A 107 -8.16 5.27 -10.32
C LEU A 107 -8.15 5.02 -8.81
N SER A 108 -8.05 3.76 -8.39
CA SER A 108 -8.01 3.43 -6.96
C SER A 108 -6.72 3.89 -6.31
N VAL A 109 -5.56 3.58 -6.93
CA VAL A 109 -4.26 4.01 -6.40
C VAL A 109 -4.14 5.54 -6.36
N LEU A 110 -4.68 6.24 -7.36
CA LEU A 110 -4.80 7.70 -7.34
C LEU A 110 -5.65 8.16 -6.14
N LYS A 111 -6.88 7.64 -5.98
CA LYS A 111 -7.78 8.04 -4.90
C LYS A 111 -7.18 7.77 -3.51
N GLN A 112 -6.48 6.65 -3.33
CA GLN A 112 -5.75 6.34 -2.10
C GLN A 112 -4.65 7.38 -1.79
N TYR A 113 -3.87 7.77 -2.80
CA TYR A 113 -2.81 8.76 -2.63
C TYR A 113 -3.32 10.16 -2.33
N LEU A 114 -4.37 10.60 -3.04
CA LEU A 114 -5.02 11.89 -2.78
C LEU A 114 -5.57 11.94 -1.35
N ALA A 115 -6.28 10.89 -0.91
CA ALA A 115 -6.78 10.77 0.46
C ALA A 115 -5.65 10.81 1.51
N ALA A 116 -4.50 10.19 1.22
CA ALA A 116 -3.33 10.30 2.10
C ALA A 116 -2.80 11.75 2.14
N CYS A 117 -2.63 12.40 0.99
CA CYS A 117 -2.15 13.78 0.95
C CYS A 117 -3.11 14.75 1.64
N ASP A 118 -4.42 14.56 1.47
CA ASP A 118 -5.47 15.33 2.15
C ASP A 118 -5.36 15.20 3.68
N ALA A 119 -5.28 13.95 4.17
CA ALA A 119 -5.21 13.64 5.59
C ALA A 119 -3.94 14.18 6.27
N TYR A 120 -2.79 14.13 5.59
CA TYR A 120 -1.54 14.66 6.12
C TYR A 120 -1.36 16.17 5.85
N GLY A 121 -2.04 16.72 4.84
CA GLY A 121 -1.90 18.10 4.38
C GLY A 121 -0.61 18.40 3.61
N PHE A 122 0.15 17.36 3.26
CA PHE A 122 1.42 17.48 2.53
C PHE A 122 1.65 16.26 1.63
N ARG A 123 2.54 16.44 0.66
CA ARG A 123 3.11 15.38 -0.20
C ARG A 123 4.56 15.09 0.19
N PRO A 124 5.12 13.92 -0.16
CA PRO A 124 6.54 13.66 0.02
C PRO A 124 7.37 14.48 -0.98
N TRP A 125 8.68 14.56 -0.76
CA TRP A 125 9.62 15.09 -1.74
C TRP A 125 9.71 14.17 -2.96
N TYR A 126 9.97 12.88 -2.75
CA TYR A 126 9.89 11.85 -3.79
C TYR A 126 8.74 10.89 -3.56
N LEU A 127 7.98 10.60 -4.60
CA LEU A 127 7.15 9.41 -4.69
C LEU A 127 7.87 8.37 -5.56
N GLN A 128 8.03 7.14 -5.05
CA GLN A 128 8.64 6.04 -5.79
C GLN A 128 7.64 4.90 -5.93
N ALA A 129 7.44 4.43 -7.16
CA ALA A 129 6.64 3.26 -7.47
C ALA A 129 7.32 2.38 -8.52
N ASP A 130 6.81 1.17 -8.63
CA ASP A 130 7.14 0.28 -9.73
C ASP A 130 6.51 0.75 -11.05
N ARG A 131 7.01 0.24 -12.19
CA ARG A 131 6.40 0.54 -13.50
C ARG A 131 5.16 -0.34 -13.72
N GLY A 132 4.11 -0.07 -12.94
CA GLY A 132 2.80 -0.71 -13.06
C GLY A 132 1.80 0.14 -13.84
N SER A 133 0.78 -0.50 -14.42
CA SER A 133 -0.32 0.18 -15.15
C SER A 133 -1.18 1.07 -14.25
N GLU A 134 -1.13 0.86 -12.93
CA GLU A 134 -1.83 1.63 -11.91
C GLU A 134 -1.11 2.93 -11.52
N THR A 135 0.16 3.08 -11.89
CA THR A 135 1.02 4.18 -11.42
C THR A 135 1.05 5.48 -12.24
N PRO A 136 0.62 5.55 -13.53
CA PRO A 136 0.70 6.78 -14.30
C PRO A 136 -0.11 7.95 -13.71
N LEU A 137 -1.33 7.67 -13.23
CA LEU A 137 -2.21 8.71 -12.67
C LEU A 137 -1.66 9.31 -11.38
N ILE A 138 -1.12 8.48 -10.49
CA ILE A 138 -0.50 8.97 -9.25
C ILE A 138 0.79 9.74 -9.52
N ALA A 139 1.56 9.36 -10.54
CA ALA A 139 2.74 10.12 -10.98
C ALA A 139 2.34 11.53 -11.47
N ALA A 140 1.29 11.63 -12.29
CA ALA A 140 0.75 12.90 -12.75
C ALA A 140 0.21 13.75 -11.59
N ALA A 141 -0.53 13.15 -10.66
CA ALA A 141 -1.06 13.87 -9.50
C ALA A 141 0.04 14.40 -8.57
N HIS A 142 1.07 13.59 -8.31
CA HIS A 142 2.24 14.04 -7.55
C HIS A 142 2.93 15.23 -8.24
N TRP A 143 3.06 15.17 -9.57
CA TRP A 143 3.66 16.25 -10.35
C TRP A 143 2.82 17.54 -10.34
N ASN A 144 1.48 17.44 -10.41
CA ASN A 144 0.60 18.61 -10.26
C ASN A 144 0.81 19.32 -8.92
N PHE A 145 0.94 18.57 -7.82
CA PHE A 145 1.31 19.17 -6.53
C PHE A 145 2.69 19.85 -6.54
N VAL A 146 3.66 19.29 -7.28
CA VAL A 146 5.00 19.88 -7.42
C VAL A 146 4.95 21.18 -8.21
N LEU A 147 4.15 21.24 -9.29
CA LEU A 147 3.98 22.45 -10.09
C LEU A 147 3.33 23.58 -9.27
N ALA A 148 2.32 23.25 -8.46
CA ALA A 148 1.54 24.19 -7.65
C ALA A 148 2.25 24.72 -6.38
N THR A 149 3.41 24.17 -6.02
CA THR A 149 4.10 24.50 -4.75
C THR A 149 5.54 24.92 -5.00
N ASP A 150 6.09 25.81 -4.19
CA ASP A 150 7.49 26.24 -4.36
C ASP A 150 8.49 25.11 -4.09
N GLY A 151 8.11 23.99 -3.46
CA GLY A 151 8.99 22.82 -3.32
C GLY A 151 10.28 23.11 -2.55
N ARG A 152 10.18 23.94 -1.50
CA ARG A 152 11.31 24.42 -0.70
C ARG A 152 11.31 23.79 0.69
N VAL A 153 12.47 23.31 1.12
CA VAL A 153 12.73 22.85 2.50
C VAL A 153 13.97 23.55 3.02
N GLU A 154 13.95 24.01 4.26
CA GLU A 154 15.11 24.61 4.91
C GLU A 154 15.57 23.76 6.09
N TRP A 155 16.86 23.45 6.15
CA TRP A 155 17.44 22.67 7.23
C TRP A 155 18.88 23.13 7.50
N HIS A 156 19.19 23.43 8.77
CA HIS A 156 20.51 23.93 9.20
C HIS A 156 21.02 25.15 8.41
N GLY A 157 20.13 26.08 8.07
CA GLY A 157 20.45 27.28 7.29
C GLY A 157 20.75 27.01 5.81
N GLN A 158 20.58 25.76 5.35
CA GLN A 158 20.62 25.39 3.94
C GLN A 158 19.20 25.32 3.38
N VAL A 159 19.00 25.93 2.22
CA VAL A 159 17.74 25.87 1.50
C VAL A 159 17.86 24.83 0.38
N PHE A 160 16.96 23.86 0.40
CA PHE A 160 16.81 22.83 -0.61
C PHE A 160 15.62 23.17 -1.49
N GLN A 161 15.84 23.14 -2.80
CA GLN A 161 14.86 23.46 -3.82
C GLN A 161 14.59 22.25 -4.69
N GLN A 162 13.33 21.86 -4.81
CA GLN A 162 12.93 20.78 -5.69
C GLN A 162 12.81 21.27 -7.13
N GLY A 163 13.28 20.46 -8.08
CA GLY A 163 13.04 20.68 -9.50
C GLY A 163 11.56 20.48 -9.86
N LYS A 164 11.15 21.06 -10.98
CA LYS A 164 9.76 21.05 -11.45
C LYS A 164 9.47 19.98 -12.49
N ARG A 165 10.46 19.16 -12.91
CA ARG A 165 10.23 18.08 -13.88
C ARG A 165 9.70 16.84 -13.15
N LEU A 166 8.98 15.96 -13.86
CA LEU A 166 8.48 14.71 -13.27
C LEU A 166 9.60 13.88 -12.63
N LYS A 167 10.76 13.77 -13.29
CA LYS A 167 11.93 13.03 -12.77
C LYS A 167 12.52 13.61 -11.47
N ASP A 168 12.22 14.87 -11.16
CA ASP A 168 12.72 15.56 -9.96
C ASP A 168 11.85 15.28 -8.72
N SER A 169 10.73 14.58 -8.89
CA SER A 169 9.74 14.28 -7.84
C SER A 169 9.20 12.85 -7.87
N TYR A 170 9.25 12.18 -9.03
CA TYR A 170 8.77 10.82 -9.20
C TYR A 170 9.89 9.87 -9.64
N LYS A 171 9.99 8.73 -8.96
CA LYS A 171 10.96 7.67 -9.26
C LYS A 171 10.23 6.41 -9.74
N ALA A 172 10.26 6.19 -11.05
CA ALA A 172 9.85 4.91 -11.64
C ALA A 172 11.01 3.91 -11.54
N ALA A 173 10.92 2.96 -10.63
CA ALA A 173 11.98 1.98 -10.38
C ALA A 173 11.51 0.55 -10.70
N PRO A 174 12.41 -0.40 -11.05
CA PRO A 174 12.06 -1.82 -11.02
C PRO A 174 11.79 -2.29 -9.58
N SER A 175 10.98 -3.34 -9.39
CA SER A 175 10.67 -3.95 -8.08
C SER A 175 11.90 -4.23 -7.21
N THR A 176 12.98 -4.68 -7.85
CA THR A 176 14.28 -4.94 -7.19
C THR A 176 14.90 -3.70 -6.52
N LYS A 177 14.48 -2.49 -6.90
CA LYS A 177 14.91 -1.21 -6.34
C LYS A 177 13.88 -0.62 -5.36
N ASN A 178 12.66 -1.16 -5.27
CA ASN A 178 11.64 -0.79 -4.28
C ASN A 178 11.84 -1.52 -2.94
N VAL A 179 13.10 -1.60 -2.49
CA VAL A 179 13.58 -2.51 -1.44
C VAL A 179 12.87 -2.31 -0.09
N LYS A 180 12.37 -1.10 0.20
CA LYS A 180 11.78 -0.78 1.50
C LYS A 180 10.43 -1.44 1.68
N ILE A 181 9.54 -1.28 0.70
CA ILE A 181 8.20 -1.86 0.74
C ILE A 181 8.26 -3.36 0.48
N GLU A 182 9.13 -3.83 -0.42
CA GLU A 182 9.34 -5.27 -0.65
C GLU A 182 9.87 -5.99 0.60
N SER A 183 10.85 -5.40 1.29
CA SER A 183 11.31 -5.94 2.57
C SER A 183 10.25 -5.86 3.66
N TRP A 184 9.25 -5.00 3.53
CA TRP A 184 8.11 -4.93 4.44
C TRP A 184 7.08 -6.01 4.12
N TRP A 185 6.75 -6.22 2.84
CA TRP A 185 5.88 -7.31 2.36
C TRP A 185 6.37 -8.67 2.82
N GLU A 186 7.67 -8.97 2.69
CA GLU A 186 8.22 -10.23 3.21
C GLU A 186 7.90 -10.41 4.70
N ARG A 187 8.02 -9.34 5.50
CA ARG A 187 7.77 -9.41 6.95
C ARG A 187 6.28 -9.54 7.25
N MET A 188 5.41 -8.84 6.52
CA MET A 188 3.95 -8.96 6.65
C MET A 188 3.46 -10.34 6.27
N LEU A 189 3.90 -10.86 5.11
CA LEU A 189 3.54 -12.19 4.63
C LEU A 189 3.86 -13.23 5.69
N HIS A 190 5.09 -13.24 6.23
CA HIS A 190 5.49 -14.22 7.22
C HIS A 190 4.80 -14.08 8.58
N VAL A 191 4.36 -12.89 8.96
CA VAL A 191 3.83 -12.63 10.29
C VAL A 191 2.30 -12.70 10.34
N SER A 192 1.61 -12.25 9.29
CA SER A 192 0.15 -12.05 9.32
C SER A 192 -0.58 -12.67 8.15
N SER A 193 -0.01 -12.67 6.94
CA SER A 193 -0.76 -13.05 5.73
C SER A 193 -0.57 -14.49 5.28
N ARG A 194 0.51 -15.16 5.68
CA ARG A 194 0.80 -16.54 5.23
C ARG A 194 -0.29 -17.52 5.63
N GLN A 195 -0.85 -17.39 6.83
CA GLN A 195 -1.99 -18.20 7.25
C GLN A 195 -3.19 -18.04 6.30
N TRP A 196 -3.41 -16.85 5.75
CA TRP A 196 -4.52 -16.57 4.84
C TRP A 196 -4.24 -17.11 3.44
N VAL A 197 -2.99 -17.00 2.97
CA VAL A 197 -2.54 -17.64 1.73
C VAL A 197 -2.71 -19.17 1.82
N ASP A 198 -2.28 -19.77 2.93
CA ASP A 198 -2.39 -21.22 3.14
C ASP A 198 -3.87 -21.64 3.27
N TYR A 199 -4.67 -20.88 4.03
CA TYR A 199 -6.11 -21.11 4.22
C TYR A 199 -6.88 -21.08 2.89
N PHE A 200 -6.76 -20.01 2.13
CA PHE A 200 -7.49 -19.89 0.86
C PHE A 200 -6.91 -20.83 -0.21
N GLY A 201 -5.59 -21.08 -0.17
CA GLY A 201 -4.96 -22.09 -1.02
C GLY A 201 -5.44 -23.52 -0.74
N GLU A 202 -5.78 -23.84 0.50
CA GLU A 202 -6.46 -25.08 0.86
C GLU A 202 -7.89 -25.13 0.34
N LEU A 203 -8.69 -24.06 0.51
CA LEU A 203 -10.04 -24.02 -0.06
C LEU A 203 -10.04 -24.28 -1.58
N ALA A 204 -9.18 -23.58 -2.32
CA ALA A 204 -9.07 -23.76 -3.76
C ALA A 204 -8.63 -25.19 -4.13
N ARG A 205 -7.66 -25.76 -3.40
CA ARG A 205 -7.17 -27.13 -3.66
C ARG A 205 -8.21 -28.21 -3.36
N ASP A 206 -9.02 -27.99 -2.33
CA ASP A 206 -10.09 -28.90 -1.92
C ASP A 206 -11.32 -28.81 -2.87
N GLY A 207 -11.32 -27.89 -3.85
CA GLY A 207 -12.47 -27.62 -4.72
C GLY A 207 -13.57 -26.83 -4.02
N ASP A 208 -13.27 -26.22 -2.88
CA ASP A 208 -14.20 -25.46 -2.06
C ASP A 208 -14.24 -23.97 -2.42
N PHE A 209 -13.41 -23.49 -3.36
CA PHE A 209 -13.42 -22.11 -3.85
C PHE A 209 -13.13 -22.07 -5.36
N ASP A 210 -13.96 -21.34 -6.09
CA ASP A 210 -13.77 -20.97 -7.49
C ASP A 210 -13.83 -19.44 -7.64
N SER A 211 -12.77 -18.85 -8.20
CA SER A 211 -12.70 -17.39 -8.39
C SER A 211 -13.67 -16.87 -9.45
N ASP A 212 -14.16 -17.74 -10.34
CA ASP A 212 -15.04 -17.36 -11.45
C ASP A 212 -16.53 -17.45 -11.06
N MET A 213 -16.85 -18.06 -9.92
CA MET A 213 -18.20 -18.15 -9.38
C MET A 213 -18.59 -16.88 -8.62
N LEU A 214 -19.71 -16.25 -9.01
CA LEU A 214 -20.23 -15.06 -8.35
C LEU A 214 -20.55 -15.33 -6.88
N GLU A 215 -21.05 -16.52 -6.57
CA GLU A 215 -21.44 -16.93 -5.22
C GLU A 215 -20.23 -17.05 -4.31
N ASP A 216 -19.11 -17.54 -4.82
CA ASP A 216 -17.84 -17.58 -4.11
C ASP A 216 -17.26 -16.18 -3.93
N GLN A 217 -17.29 -15.33 -4.96
CA GLN A 217 -16.89 -13.94 -4.85
C GLN A 217 -17.69 -13.21 -3.75
N ILE A 218 -19.02 -13.38 -3.72
CA ILE A 218 -19.86 -12.74 -2.70
C ILE A 218 -19.58 -13.33 -1.31
N ALA A 219 -19.57 -14.65 -1.18
CA ALA A 219 -19.38 -15.33 0.10
C ALA A 219 -18.00 -15.04 0.70
N ILE A 220 -16.94 -14.99 -0.11
CA ILE A 220 -15.58 -14.77 0.38
C ILE A 220 -15.42 -13.35 0.94
N TYR A 221 -15.95 -12.32 0.30
CA TYR A 221 -15.94 -10.97 0.88
C TYR A 221 -16.83 -10.87 2.11
N ALA A 222 -18.06 -11.38 2.05
CA ALA A 222 -19.01 -11.29 3.16
C ALA A 222 -18.47 -11.91 4.46
N VAL A 223 -17.71 -13.00 4.36
CA VAL A 223 -17.16 -13.70 5.52
C VAL A 223 -15.79 -13.14 5.89
N PHE A 224 -14.86 -13.02 4.96
CA PHE A 224 -13.45 -12.83 5.29
C PHE A 224 -12.97 -11.37 5.21
N GLU A 225 -13.65 -10.48 4.49
CA GLU A 225 -13.18 -9.11 4.24
C GLU A 225 -12.89 -8.35 5.54
N ASP A 226 -13.86 -8.29 6.45
CA ASP A 226 -13.74 -7.54 7.71
C ASP A 226 -12.67 -8.17 8.63
N VAL A 227 -12.61 -9.51 8.68
CA VAL A 227 -11.62 -10.25 9.50
C VAL A 227 -10.21 -9.99 8.98
N LEU A 228 -10.01 -10.15 7.67
CA LEU A 228 -8.72 -9.95 7.01
C LEU A 228 -8.27 -8.49 7.14
N ARG A 229 -9.14 -7.53 6.82
CA ARG A 229 -8.86 -6.09 6.98
C ARG A 229 -8.41 -5.79 8.40
N GLN A 230 -9.20 -6.19 9.40
CA GLN A 230 -8.88 -5.91 10.80
C GLN A 230 -7.52 -6.49 11.20
N GLU A 231 -7.20 -7.71 10.79
CA GLU A 231 -5.93 -8.34 11.12
C GLU A 231 -4.73 -7.67 10.47
N LEU A 232 -4.85 -7.32 9.19
CA LEU A 232 -3.77 -6.67 8.46
C LEU A 232 -3.56 -5.24 8.96
N PHE A 233 -4.62 -4.50 9.28
CA PHE A 233 -4.52 -3.18 9.93
C PHE A 233 -3.90 -3.28 11.33
N ASP A 234 -4.27 -4.28 12.12
CA ASP A 234 -3.65 -4.51 13.44
C ASP A 234 -2.15 -4.81 13.31
N PHE A 235 -1.73 -5.51 12.26
CA PHE A 235 -0.32 -5.71 11.94
C PHE A 235 0.38 -4.39 11.58
N VAL A 236 -0.24 -3.54 10.76
CA VAL A 236 0.30 -2.22 10.39
C VAL A 236 0.51 -1.34 11.63
N GLU A 237 -0.45 -1.29 12.55
CA GLU A 237 -0.31 -0.56 13.81
C GLU A 237 0.81 -1.13 14.68
N ALA A 238 0.83 -2.45 14.87
CA ALA A 238 1.89 -3.12 15.64
C ALA A 238 3.26 -2.90 15.01
N TRP A 239 3.33 -2.84 13.68
CA TRP A 239 4.52 -2.47 12.94
C TRP A 239 4.90 -1.02 13.19
N ASN A 240 4.02 -0.05 13.05
CA ASN A 240 4.40 1.35 13.25
C ASN A 240 4.94 1.63 14.67
N LEU A 241 4.59 0.80 15.65
CA LEU A 241 5.02 0.94 17.04
C LEU A 241 6.12 -0.03 17.48
N HIS A 242 6.53 -0.95 16.62
CA HIS A 242 7.59 -1.90 16.96
C HIS A 242 8.92 -1.17 17.11
N ARG A 243 9.72 -1.55 18.11
CA ARG A 243 11.06 -0.97 18.27
C ARG A 243 12.06 -1.69 17.38
N ILE A 244 12.58 -0.98 16.38
CA ILE A 244 13.75 -1.36 15.61
C ILE A 244 15.00 -1.21 16.49
N ARG A 245 15.81 -2.26 16.56
CA ARG A 245 17.03 -2.26 17.37
C ARG A 245 18.17 -1.54 16.65
N LEU A 246 19.00 -0.87 17.44
CA LEU A 246 20.27 -0.31 16.98
C LEU A 246 21.17 -1.43 16.45
N GLN A 247 21.74 -1.22 15.27
CA GLN A 247 22.69 -2.12 14.64
C GLN A 247 24.04 -1.39 14.52
N LYS A 248 24.99 -1.71 15.41
CA LYS A 248 26.30 -1.00 15.48
C LYS A 248 27.04 -0.99 14.15
N ASN A 249 26.93 -2.07 13.37
CA ASN A 249 27.63 -2.22 12.09
C ASN A 249 26.82 -1.68 10.89
N ARG A 250 25.69 -1.01 11.12
CA ARG A 250 24.83 -0.42 10.08
C ARG A 250 24.30 0.95 10.53
N PRO A 251 25.16 1.99 10.54
CA PRO A 251 24.79 3.31 11.04
C PRO A 251 23.65 3.98 10.25
N HIS A 252 23.50 3.64 8.95
CA HIS A 252 22.41 4.12 8.10
C HIS A 252 21.03 3.52 8.44
N VAL A 253 20.96 2.53 9.33
CA VAL A 253 19.69 1.90 9.73
C VAL A 253 19.11 2.68 10.91
N ILE A 254 18.08 3.48 10.64
CA ILE A 254 17.37 4.25 11.67
C ILE A 254 16.72 3.30 12.68
N HIS A 255 17.11 3.41 13.95
CA HIS A 255 16.59 2.62 15.06
C HIS A 255 15.47 3.40 15.77
N GLY A 256 14.73 2.76 16.68
CA GLY A 256 13.55 3.39 17.30
C GLY A 256 12.24 2.82 16.76
N GLN A 257 11.12 3.47 17.08
CA GLN A 257 9.80 3.07 16.59
C GLN A 257 9.53 3.79 15.27
N PRO A 258 9.05 3.12 14.20
CA PRO A 258 8.74 3.79 12.94
C PRO A 258 7.88 5.03 13.09
N TRP A 259 6.82 4.95 13.90
CA TRP A 259 5.93 6.07 14.19
C TRP A 259 6.67 7.24 14.85
N MET A 260 7.49 6.98 15.87
CA MET A 260 8.31 8.02 16.51
C MET A 260 9.33 8.63 15.55
N ASN A 261 9.98 7.79 14.73
CA ASN A 261 10.97 8.23 13.75
C ASN A 261 10.35 9.07 12.63
N TYR A 262 9.05 8.92 12.39
CA TYR A 262 8.29 9.66 11.40
C TYR A 262 7.76 10.99 11.95
N HIS A 263 7.08 10.95 13.10
CA HIS A 263 6.43 12.13 13.69
C HIS A 263 7.35 13.00 14.56
N TYR A 264 8.39 12.40 15.14
CA TYR A 264 9.34 13.08 16.03
C TYR A 264 10.78 12.69 15.67
N PRO A 265 11.23 12.95 14.43
CA PRO A 265 12.62 12.74 14.07
C PRO A 265 13.53 13.64 14.92
N ASP A 266 14.74 13.17 15.18
CA ASP A 266 15.78 13.98 15.83
C ASP A 266 16.16 15.14 14.89
N PRO A 267 15.87 16.41 15.27
CA PRO A 267 16.00 17.56 14.36
C PRO A 267 17.45 17.84 13.96
N ASP A 268 18.42 17.45 14.80
CA ASP A 268 19.85 17.59 14.51
C ASP A 268 20.33 16.57 13.47
N LYS A 269 19.56 15.49 13.26
CA LYS A 269 19.95 14.34 12.42
C LYS A 269 19.09 14.16 11.19
N ALA A 270 17.86 14.66 11.20
CA ALA A 270 16.91 14.45 10.13
C ALA A 270 15.94 15.63 9.97
N CYS A 271 15.76 16.03 8.72
CA CYS A 271 14.77 17.01 8.31
C CYS A 271 13.46 16.34 7.92
N ASN A 272 12.32 16.99 8.18
CA ASN A 272 11.05 16.59 7.57
C ASN A 272 10.93 17.23 6.18
N TRP A 273 10.81 16.40 5.15
CA TRP A 273 10.77 16.83 3.74
C TRP A 273 9.35 16.92 3.15
N GLY A 274 8.32 16.93 4.00
CA GLY A 274 6.94 17.10 3.57
C GLY A 274 6.73 18.50 2.99
N ILE A 275 6.17 18.58 1.79
CA ILE A 275 5.80 19.84 1.15
C ILE A 275 4.29 20.01 1.27
N PRO A 276 3.79 21.11 1.86
CA PRO A 276 2.35 21.39 1.91
C PRO A 276 1.73 21.30 0.52
N ILE A 277 0.56 20.67 0.42
CA ILE A 277 -0.17 20.61 -0.85
C ILE A 277 -0.99 21.87 -1.08
N ASP A 278 -1.20 22.22 -2.35
CA ASP A 278 -2.25 23.15 -2.73
C ASP A 278 -3.62 22.45 -2.66
N ARG A 279 -4.53 23.00 -1.85
CA ARG A 279 -5.86 22.42 -1.61
C ARG A 279 -6.81 22.59 -2.80
N SER A 280 -6.62 23.63 -3.63
CA SER A 280 -7.40 23.80 -4.86
C SER A 280 -7.06 22.73 -5.87
N VAL A 281 -5.76 22.49 -6.06
CA VAL A 281 -5.25 21.43 -6.95
C VAL A 281 -5.68 20.04 -6.47
N LEU A 282 -5.67 19.79 -5.14
CA LEU A 282 -6.27 18.57 -4.58
C LEU A 282 -7.74 18.43 -4.99
N GLY A 283 -8.57 19.45 -4.74
CA GLY A 283 -9.99 19.41 -5.04
C GLY A 283 -10.29 19.23 -6.54
N GLU A 284 -9.46 19.77 -7.42
CA GLU A 284 -9.55 19.53 -8.87
C GLU A 284 -9.25 18.08 -9.26
N MET A 285 -8.28 17.45 -8.60
CA MET A 285 -7.93 16.05 -8.87
C MET A 285 -8.88 15.04 -8.22
N GLU A 286 -9.52 15.39 -7.11
CA GLU A 286 -10.48 14.53 -6.42
C GLU A 286 -11.87 14.54 -7.07
N ARG A 287 -12.25 15.66 -7.69
CA ARG A 287 -13.60 15.85 -8.26
C ARG A 287 -14.02 14.74 -9.24
N PRO A 288 -13.19 14.32 -10.23
CA PRO A 288 -13.56 13.24 -11.15
C PRO A 288 -13.72 11.87 -10.45
N LEU A 289 -13.20 11.74 -9.24
CA LEU A 289 -13.19 10.50 -8.47
C LEU A 289 -14.29 10.45 -7.41
N ALA A 290 -15.13 11.48 -7.28
CA ALA A 290 -16.10 11.62 -6.19
C ALA A 290 -16.99 10.38 -6.05
N ASP A 291 -17.56 9.92 -7.15
CA ASP A 291 -18.50 8.79 -7.20
C ASP A 291 -17.83 7.41 -7.22
N ILE A 292 -16.50 7.35 -7.30
CA ILE A 292 -15.77 6.08 -7.34
C ILE A 292 -15.59 5.54 -5.92
N ASP A 293 -16.34 4.51 -5.55
CA ASP A 293 -16.14 3.82 -4.28
C ASP A 293 -15.08 2.71 -4.40
N ILE A 294 -13.99 2.87 -3.67
CA ILE A 294 -12.89 1.88 -3.60
C ILE A 294 -12.92 1.07 -2.29
N SER A 295 -13.81 1.43 -1.36
CA SER A 295 -13.84 0.92 0.01
C SER A 295 -14.74 -0.30 0.19
N THR A 296 -15.75 -0.45 -0.66
CA THR A 296 -16.72 -1.55 -0.60
C THR A 296 -16.47 -2.58 -1.71
N CYS A 297 -16.55 -3.87 -1.37
CA CYS A 297 -16.43 -4.97 -2.34
C CYS A 297 -17.78 -5.54 -2.80
N LEU A 298 -18.84 -5.33 -2.03
CA LEU A 298 -20.19 -5.81 -2.31
C LEU A 298 -21.14 -4.63 -2.41
N GLU A 299 -22.18 -4.76 -3.24
CA GLU A 299 -23.27 -3.78 -3.25
C GLU A 299 -23.94 -3.72 -1.86
N PRO A 300 -24.40 -2.54 -1.39
CA PRO A 300 -24.94 -2.36 -0.05
C PRO A 300 -26.05 -3.36 0.31
N GLU A 301 -26.96 -3.64 -0.61
CA GLU A 301 -28.06 -4.58 -0.45
C GLU A 301 -27.54 -6.02 -0.28
N THR A 302 -26.54 -6.39 -1.09
CA THR A 302 -25.88 -7.71 -1.02
C THR A 302 -25.15 -7.88 0.30
N LYS A 303 -24.41 -6.85 0.74
CA LYS A 303 -23.70 -6.85 2.02
C LYS A 303 -24.67 -7.00 3.19
N ASN A 304 -25.78 -6.28 3.16
CA ASN A 304 -26.80 -6.34 4.20
C ASN A 304 -27.49 -7.71 4.24
N TRP A 305 -27.84 -8.28 3.10
CA TRP A 305 -28.44 -9.60 3.01
C TRP A 305 -27.49 -10.68 3.55
N CYS A 306 -26.21 -10.68 3.12
CA CYS A 306 -25.22 -11.64 3.60
C CYS A 306 -25.02 -11.54 5.11
N ARG A 307 -25.02 -10.31 5.66
CA ARG A 307 -24.90 -10.08 7.10
C ARG A 307 -26.06 -10.69 7.88
N GLN A 308 -27.29 -10.57 7.38
CA GLN A 308 -28.47 -11.18 8.02
C GLN A 308 -28.35 -12.70 8.04
N VAL A 309 -27.99 -13.33 6.92
CA VAL A 309 -27.79 -14.78 6.84
C VAL A 309 -26.67 -15.24 7.78
N LEU A 310 -25.54 -14.55 7.81
CA LEU A 310 -24.43 -14.86 8.71
C LEU A 310 -24.82 -14.72 10.20
N LEU A 311 -25.63 -13.74 10.55
CA LEU A 311 -26.18 -13.57 11.89
C LEU A 311 -27.03 -14.78 12.31
N GLU A 312 -27.92 -15.25 11.44
CA GLU A 312 -28.73 -16.45 11.67
C GLU A 312 -27.88 -17.72 11.85
N MET A 313 -26.77 -17.81 11.12
CA MET A 313 -25.81 -18.92 11.26
C MET A 313 -25.00 -18.86 12.56
N GLY A 314 -25.04 -17.74 13.29
CA GLY A 314 -24.27 -17.50 14.51
C GLY A 314 -22.81 -17.07 14.25
N TYR A 315 -22.53 -16.47 13.10
CA TYR A 315 -21.19 -16.02 12.69
C TYR A 315 -20.54 -15.08 13.73
N ASP A 316 -21.29 -14.09 14.20
CA ASP A 316 -20.82 -13.09 15.16
C ASP A 316 -20.32 -13.74 16.47
N GLN A 317 -20.92 -14.85 16.90
CA GLN A 317 -20.49 -15.54 18.12
C GLN A 317 -19.08 -16.13 17.96
N VAL A 318 -18.72 -16.54 16.74
CA VAL A 318 -17.39 -17.09 16.42
C VAL A 318 -16.38 -15.97 16.21
N VAL A 319 -16.75 -14.92 15.47
CA VAL A 319 -15.90 -13.73 15.27
C VAL A 319 -15.55 -13.04 16.59
N LEU A 320 -16.55 -12.85 17.46
CA LEU A 320 -16.36 -12.28 18.80
C LEU A 320 -15.67 -13.24 19.76
N GLY A 321 -15.54 -14.53 19.40
CA GLY A 321 -14.91 -15.57 20.20
C GLY A 321 -15.72 -15.97 21.43
N THR A 322 -17.04 -15.74 21.43
CA THR A 322 -17.97 -16.22 22.46
C THR A 322 -18.33 -17.70 22.27
N ARG A 323 -18.13 -18.23 21.05
CA ARG A 323 -18.25 -19.65 20.70
C ARG A 323 -16.97 -20.16 20.03
N GLN A 324 -16.56 -21.41 20.32
CA GLN A 324 -15.44 -22.07 19.66
C GLN A 324 -15.94 -22.99 18.55
N GLU A 325 -15.35 -22.90 17.37
CA GLU A 325 -15.61 -23.86 16.28
C GLU A 325 -14.75 -25.12 16.43
N PRO A 326 -15.25 -26.30 16.01
CA PRO A 326 -14.51 -27.55 16.08
C PRO A 326 -13.23 -27.53 15.22
N ASP A 327 -13.32 -26.99 14.00
CA ASP A 327 -12.17 -26.77 13.15
C ASP A 327 -11.43 -25.50 13.59
N LYS A 328 -10.43 -25.69 14.45
CA LYS A 328 -9.59 -24.61 14.97
C LYS A 328 -8.68 -23.99 13.91
N LEU A 329 -8.39 -24.71 12.83
CA LEU A 329 -7.53 -24.23 11.74
C LEU A 329 -8.36 -23.42 10.73
N ARG A 330 -9.61 -23.84 10.50
CA ARG A 330 -10.54 -23.20 9.56
C ARG A 330 -11.87 -22.81 10.21
N PRO A 331 -11.84 -21.91 11.22
CA PRO A 331 -13.03 -21.57 12.00
C PRO A 331 -14.15 -20.92 11.17
N PHE A 332 -13.82 -20.35 10.01
CA PHE A 332 -14.78 -19.64 9.16
C PHE A 332 -15.28 -20.47 7.97
N LYS A 333 -14.69 -21.65 7.70
CA LYS A 333 -15.00 -22.47 6.52
C LYS A 333 -16.48 -22.87 6.48
N ARG A 334 -17.04 -23.27 7.62
CA ARG A 334 -18.47 -23.62 7.74
C ARG A 334 -19.39 -22.45 7.39
N PHE A 335 -19.05 -21.23 7.81
CA PHE A 335 -19.85 -20.05 7.53
C PHE A 335 -19.76 -19.67 6.06
N TYR A 336 -18.56 -19.74 5.49
CA TYR A 336 -18.33 -19.51 4.07
C TYR A 336 -19.10 -20.48 3.18
N LEU A 337 -18.95 -21.79 3.38
CA LEU A 337 -19.66 -22.79 2.58
C LEU A 337 -21.18 -22.69 2.78
N GLY A 338 -21.64 -22.53 4.02
CA GLY A 338 -23.06 -22.41 4.30
C GLY A 338 -23.69 -21.13 3.75
N LEU A 339 -22.95 -20.00 3.74
CA LEU A 339 -23.40 -18.76 3.11
C LEU A 339 -23.46 -18.92 1.59
N ARG A 340 -22.44 -19.54 0.98
CA ARG A 340 -22.43 -19.83 -0.46
C ARG A 340 -23.66 -20.64 -0.88
N ASP A 341 -23.98 -21.71 -0.16
CA ASP A 341 -25.15 -22.54 -0.45
C ASP A 341 -26.46 -21.72 -0.38
N ARG A 342 -26.55 -20.79 0.58
CA ARG A 342 -27.70 -19.87 0.70
C ARG A 342 -27.75 -18.85 -0.43
N ILE A 343 -26.60 -18.36 -0.89
CA ILE A 343 -26.51 -17.45 -2.05
C ILE A 343 -27.00 -18.17 -3.30
N ILE A 344 -26.53 -19.40 -3.55
CA ILE A 344 -26.97 -20.22 -4.70
C ILE A 344 -28.49 -20.36 -4.69
N GLN A 345 -29.07 -20.80 -3.58
CA GLN A 345 -30.53 -20.95 -3.43
C GLN A 345 -31.28 -19.63 -3.66
N HIS A 346 -30.75 -18.51 -3.15
CA HIS A 346 -31.36 -17.20 -3.31
C HIS A 346 -31.35 -16.76 -4.78
N ILE A 347 -30.22 -16.92 -5.47
CA ILE A 347 -30.09 -16.59 -6.90
C ILE A 347 -31.02 -17.47 -7.74
N GLU A 348 -31.05 -18.78 -7.50
CA GLU A 348 -31.95 -19.72 -8.20
C GLU A 348 -33.43 -19.39 -7.98
N SER A 349 -33.78 -18.87 -6.80
CA SER A 349 -35.16 -18.47 -6.48
C SER A 349 -35.62 -17.19 -7.21
N GLY A 350 -34.68 -16.37 -7.72
CA GLY A 350 -34.97 -15.09 -8.37
C GLY A 350 -35.52 -14.01 -7.43
N GLN A 351 -35.38 -14.18 -6.11
CA GLN A 351 -35.88 -13.23 -5.11
C GLN A 351 -35.00 -11.97 -5.02
N GLN A 352 -35.60 -10.87 -4.55
CA GLN A 352 -34.86 -9.66 -4.21
C GLN A 352 -34.19 -9.78 -2.82
N PRO A 353 -33.05 -9.12 -2.60
CA PRO A 353 -32.30 -8.31 -3.55
C PRO A 353 -31.54 -9.16 -4.57
N VAL A 354 -31.30 -8.61 -5.77
CA VAL A 354 -30.34 -9.20 -6.71
C VAL A 354 -28.95 -9.10 -6.09
N LEU A 355 -28.36 -10.26 -5.78
CA LEU A 355 -27.04 -10.32 -5.16
C LEU A 355 -25.96 -10.02 -6.20
N ALA A 356 -25.07 -9.09 -5.89
CA ALA A 356 -24.07 -8.58 -6.81
C ALA A 356 -22.75 -8.26 -6.11
N TYR A 357 -21.68 -8.65 -6.78
CA TYR A 357 -20.33 -8.17 -6.52
C TYR A 357 -20.12 -6.82 -7.18
N ARG A 358 -19.48 -5.89 -6.47
CA ARG A 358 -19.17 -4.57 -7.03
C ARG A 358 -17.96 -4.70 -7.94
N LYS A 359 -18.08 -4.22 -9.18
CA LYS A 359 -16.96 -4.24 -10.12
C LYS A 359 -15.92 -3.19 -9.74
N ALA A 360 -14.64 -3.55 -9.85
CA ALA A 360 -13.56 -2.61 -9.68
C ALA A 360 -13.68 -1.45 -10.69
N PRO A 361 -13.37 -0.20 -10.29
CA PRO A 361 -13.26 0.90 -11.22
C PRO A 361 -12.04 0.67 -12.10
N THR A 362 -12.26 0.22 -13.33
CA THR A 362 -11.20 -0.04 -14.30
C THR A 362 -10.91 1.20 -15.14
N GLY A 363 -9.89 1.12 -16.00
CA GLY A 363 -9.41 2.24 -16.80
C GLY A 363 -8.15 2.88 -16.25
N GLY A 364 -7.71 3.92 -16.95
CA GLY A 364 -6.46 4.62 -16.67
C GLY A 364 -6.59 6.10 -17.01
N VAL A 365 -5.60 6.65 -17.70
CA VAL A 365 -5.57 8.07 -18.08
C VAL A 365 -6.82 8.48 -18.88
N ALA A 366 -7.21 7.70 -19.89
CA ALA A 366 -8.37 8.00 -20.72
C ALA A 366 -9.69 8.01 -19.93
N GLU A 367 -9.87 7.07 -19.00
CA GLU A 367 -11.07 7.03 -18.15
C GLU A 367 -11.11 8.23 -17.21
N TYR A 368 -9.97 8.57 -16.59
CA TYR A 368 -9.87 9.75 -15.74
C TYR A 368 -10.19 11.04 -16.52
N GLN A 369 -9.71 11.16 -17.76
CA GLN A 369 -10.02 12.30 -18.63
C GLN A 369 -11.53 12.39 -18.94
N ALA A 370 -12.16 11.27 -19.28
CA ALA A 370 -13.61 11.22 -19.50
C ALA A 370 -14.42 11.62 -18.25
N LEU A 371 -13.99 11.15 -17.06
CA LEU A 371 -14.59 11.55 -15.79
C LEU A 371 -14.40 13.05 -15.51
N LEU A 372 -13.23 13.59 -15.82
CA LEU A 372 -12.94 15.02 -15.67
C LEU A 372 -13.81 15.89 -16.59
N GLU A 373 -13.98 15.48 -17.85
CA GLU A 373 -14.88 16.16 -18.80
C GLU A 373 -16.33 16.18 -18.29
N ARG A 374 -16.85 15.03 -17.82
CA ARG A 374 -18.19 14.94 -17.22
C ARG A 374 -18.34 15.84 -16.00
N ALA A 375 -17.35 15.84 -15.11
CA ALA A 375 -17.36 16.69 -13.92
C ALA A 375 -17.33 18.19 -14.27
N ASN A 376 -16.61 18.56 -15.33
CA ASN A 376 -16.59 19.95 -15.81
C ASN A 376 -17.90 20.37 -16.49
N GLN A 377 -18.55 19.46 -17.23
CA GLN A 377 -19.87 19.69 -17.81
C GLN A 377 -20.93 19.91 -16.73
N ALA A 378 -21.00 19.02 -15.73
CA ALA A 378 -21.93 19.16 -14.60
C ALA A 378 -21.74 20.49 -13.86
N ARG A 379 -20.49 20.93 -13.67
CA ARG A 379 -20.20 22.24 -13.07
C ARG A 379 -20.66 23.41 -13.95
N GLY A 380 -20.52 23.29 -15.28
CA GLY A 380 -20.99 24.32 -16.22
C GLY A 380 -22.53 24.44 -16.22
N GLU A 381 -23.23 23.33 -16.02
CA GLU A 381 -24.69 23.31 -15.89
C GLU A 381 -25.17 23.90 -14.54
N GLU A 382 -24.44 23.64 -13.44
CA GLU A 382 -24.71 24.26 -12.12
C GLU A 382 -24.40 25.76 -12.07
N LEU A 383 -23.45 26.24 -12.88
CA LEU A 383 -23.02 27.65 -12.97
C LEU A 383 -23.75 28.43 -14.07
N GLY A 384 -24.85 27.91 -14.62
CA GLY A 384 -25.66 28.55 -15.65
C GLY A 384 -26.38 29.83 -15.21
N ASP A 385 -25.60 30.90 -15.01
CA ASP A 385 -25.87 32.32 -15.32
C ASP A 385 -24.54 33.11 -15.13
N GLY A 386 -23.61 33.01 -16.09
CA GLY A 386 -22.37 33.79 -16.09
C GLY A 386 -21.36 33.36 -17.16
N GLU A 387 -20.81 34.33 -17.90
CA GLU A 387 -19.96 34.22 -19.10
C GLU A 387 -18.77 33.23 -19.04
N PRO A 388 -18.31 32.70 -20.20
CA PRO A 388 -17.32 31.62 -20.25
C PRO A 388 -15.92 32.07 -19.82
N ALA A 389 -15.36 31.38 -18.83
CA ALA A 389 -13.94 31.47 -18.47
C ALA A 389 -13.07 30.72 -19.48
N GLU A 390 -11.89 31.29 -19.77
CA GLU A 390 -10.90 30.87 -20.75
C GLU A 390 -10.46 29.40 -20.61
N GLN A 391 -10.24 28.76 -21.77
CA GLN A 391 -9.78 27.37 -21.89
C GLN A 391 -8.34 27.21 -21.35
N PRO A 392 -7.98 26.08 -20.70
CA PRO A 392 -6.59 25.81 -20.37
C PRO A 392 -5.81 25.44 -21.64
N LEU A 393 -4.67 26.11 -21.87
CA LEU A 393 -3.69 25.73 -22.89
C LEU A 393 -3.14 24.33 -22.62
N VAL A 394 -3.44 23.39 -23.50
CA VAL A 394 -2.64 22.16 -23.69
C VAL A 394 -1.98 22.28 -25.05
N GLU A 395 -0.81 22.91 -25.11
CA GLU A 395 0.10 22.73 -26.23
C GLU A 395 0.95 21.48 -25.97
N LEU A 396 0.57 20.38 -26.64
CA LEU A 396 1.44 19.21 -26.79
C LEU A 396 2.47 19.54 -27.86
N GLY A 397 3.61 20.07 -27.44
CA GLY A 397 4.82 20.13 -28.27
C GLY A 397 5.38 18.72 -28.46
N PHE A 398 5.00 18.08 -29.55
CA PHE A 398 5.85 17.08 -30.20
C PHE A 398 6.89 17.86 -31.00
N GLU A 399 8.15 17.82 -30.56
CA GLU A 399 9.27 18.11 -31.45
C GLU A 399 10.22 16.91 -31.40
N ASP A 400 10.28 16.24 -32.55
CA ASP A 400 11.27 15.26 -32.91
C ASP A 400 12.64 15.95 -32.96
N GLU A 401 13.60 15.53 -32.14
CA GLU A 401 15.00 15.89 -32.37
C GLU A 401 15.70 14.74 -33.11
N GLU A 402 15.68 14.88 -34.44
CA GLU A 402 16.69 14.31 -35.32
C GLU A 402 18.08 14.79 -34.87
N GLY A 403 19.00 13.83 -34.77
CA GLY A 403 20.39 14.10 -34.46
C GLY A 403 21.04 14.98 -35.53
N ASN A 404 21.83 15.94 -35.07
CA ASN A 404 22.95 16.44 -35.82
C ASN A 404 24.16 16.52 -34.91
N ASP A 405 25.18 15.80 -35.34
CA ASP A 405 26.57 15.89 -34.89
C ASP A 405 27.10 17.31 -35.08
N ILE A 406 28.06 17.70 -34.22
CA ILE A 406 29.35 18.34 -34.56
C ILE A 406 30.14 18.54 -33.23
N GLU A 407 31.25 17.79 -33.13
CA GLU A 407 32.64 18.14 -32.72
C GLU A 407 32.84 19.19 -31.59
N GLU A 408 33.81 19.12 -30.66
CA GLU A 408 35.10 18.44 -30.63
C GLU A 408 35.78 18.60 -29.23
N ILE A 409 36.86 17.82 -29.04
CA ILE A 409 38.03 18.01 -28.14
C ILE A 409 37.93 17.52 -26.69
N SER A 410 38.50 16.34 -26.43
CA SER A 410 39.90 16.22 -25.99
C SER A 410 40.24 14.75 -25.69
N ASP A 411 41.26 14.21 -26.35
CA ASP A 411 42.08 13.17 -25.74
C ASP A 411 43.48 13.17 -26.39
N ASP A 412 44.46 13.60 -25.60
CA ASP A 412 45.89 13.41 -25.86
C ASP A 412 46.26 12.03 -25.32
N GLY A 413 46.79 11.15 -26.16
CA GLY A 413 47.27 9.86 -25.66
C GLY A 413 47.77 8.90 -26.72
N GLU A 414 49.09 9.00 -26.96
CA GLU A 414 50.00 7.89 -27.28
C GLU A 414 49.69 7.03 -28.52
N ASP A 415 50.57 7.13 -29.53
CA ASP A 415 51.28 5.91 -29.92
C ASP A 415 52.63 6.18 -30.60
N SER A 416 53.49 5.20 -30.36
CA SER A 416 54.93 5.10 -30.53
C SER A 416 55.44 4.80 -31.95
N ASP A 417 56.77 4.79 -32.07
CA ASP A 417 57.67 4.35 -33.15
C ASP A 417 58.05 5.40 -34.21
N SER A 418 59.32 5.63 -34.57
CA SER A 418 60.54 4.84 -34.32
C SER A 418 61.80 5.63 -34.71
N SER A 419 62.93 5.17 -34.14
CA SER A 419 64.29 5.15 -34.71
C SER A 419 65.30 6.27 -34.39
N ASN A 420 66.43 5.77 -33.87
CA ASN A 420 67.82 6.13 -34.13
C ASN A 420 68.50 7.25 -33.32
N GLY A 421 69.49 6.84 -32.53
CA GLY A 421 70.74 7.62 -32.34
C GLY A 421 71.29 7.66 -30.91
N GLU A 422 72.02 6.62 -30.51
CA GLU A 422 73.14 6.69 -29.54
C GLU A 422 74.24 7.70 -29.99
N PRO A 423 75.30 7.97 -29.20
CA PRO A 423 75.46 7.96 -27.74
C PRO A 423 76.25 9.21 -27.21
N GLU A 424 76.13 9.49 -25.91
CA GLU A 424 77.22 9.53 -24.90
C GLU A 424 76.68 9.89 -23.51
#